data_AF-A0A259ELQ0-F1
#
_entry.id   AF-A0A259ELQ0-F1
#
_cell.length_a   1.000
_cell.length_b   1.000
_cell.length_c   1.000
_cell.angle_alpha   90.00
_cell.angle_beta   90.00
_cell.angle_gamma   90.00
#
_symmetry.space_group_name_H-M   'P 1'
#
loop_
_entity.id
_entity.type
_entity.pdbx_description
1 polymer ?
#
loop_
_entity_poly.entity_id
_entity_poly.type
_entity_poly.pdbx_seq_one_letter_code
_entity_poly.pdbx_strand_id
1 'polypeptide(L)'
;MERRVPTTAENLAREFSRALISRIPGADLAEIVRRNAEEPDPSICHSLDFVDANKVLREVFAQQGILLTGEAEIERYSPLWDEAWWLARENAFWAEPDCPKSREADNAH
;
A
#
# COMPACT_ATOMS: atom_id res chain seq x y z
N MET A 1 27.18 2.29 -10.22
CA MET A 1 26.07 3.15 -10.69
C MET A 1 24.90 2.23 -10.99
N GLU A 2 24.02 2.00 -10.03
CA GLU A 2 22.85 1.17 -10.26
C GLU A 2 21.87 1.92 -11.15
N ARG A 3 21.46 1.29 -12.25
CA ARG A 3 20.47 1.82 -13.17
C ARG A 3 19.16 1.99 -12.40
N ARG A 4 18.78 3.24 -12.11
CA ARG A 4 17.43 3.56 -11.63
C ARG A 4 16.47 3.27 -12.78
N VAL A 5 15.73 2.17 -12.68
CA VAL A 5 14.57 1.93 -13.53
C VAL A 5 13.59 3.09 -13.28
N PRO A 6 12.99 3.71 -14.30
CA PRO A 6 11.90 4.65 -14.06
C PRO A 6 10.82 3.93 -13.26
N THR A 7 10.54 4.44 -12.08
CA THR A 7 9.54 3.89 -11.18
C THR A 7 8.15 4.09 -11.80
N THR A 8 7.53 3.01 -12.27
CA THR A 8 6.16 3.01 -12.81
C THR A 8 5.14 2.99 -11.67
N ALA A 9 3.89 3.38 -11.98
CA ALA A 9 2.78 3.30 -11.02
C ALA A 9 2.58 1.86 -10.52
N GLU A 10 2.70 0.86 -11.40
CA GLU A 10 2.60 -0.55 -11.01
C GLU A 10 3.69 -0.97 -10.01
N ASN A 11 4.94 -0.55 -10.23
CA ASN A 11 6.03 -0.86 -9.29
C ASN A 11 5.78 -0.20 -7.93
N LEU A 12 5.34 1.06 -7.91
CA LEU A 12 4.95 1.75 -6.67
C LEU A 12 3.79 1.05 -5.99
N ALA A 13 2.76 0.65 -6.73
CA ALA A 13 1.59 -0.04 -6.20
C ALA A 13 1.97 -1.35 -5.51
N ARG A 14 2.88 -2.14 -6.12
CA ARG A 14 3.37 -3.39 -5.54
C ARG A 14 4.22 -3.17 -4.29
N GLU A 15 5.14 -2.21 -4.32
CA GLU A 15 5.97 -1.89 -3.14
C GLU A 15 5.13 -1.28 -2.01
N PHE A 16 4.16 -0.42 -2.34
CA PHE A 16 3.17 0.11 -1.42
C PHE A 16 2.38 -1.00 -0.76
N SER A 17 1.89 -1.95 -1.55
CA SER A 17 1.15 -3.10 -1.05
C SER A 17 1.98 -3.94 -0.08
N ARG A 18 3.24 -4.26 -0.42
CA ARG A 18 4.17 -4.96 0.48
C ARG A 18 4.41 -4.19 1.78
N ALA A 19 4.60 -2.88 1.68
CA ALA A 19 4.83 -1.99 2.81
C ALA A 19 3.57 -1.82 3.68
N LEU A 20 2.38 -1.93 3.09
CA LEU A 20 1.10 -1.90 3.78
C LEU A 20 0.87 -3.22 4.54
N ILE A 21 1.04 -4.35 3.86
CA ILE A 21 0.93 -5.70 4.43
C ILE A 21 1.88 -5.90 5.63
N SER A 22 3.09 -5.34 5.58
CA SER A 22 4.05 -5.50 6.68
C SER A 22 3.69 -4.67 7.93
N ARG A 23 2.81 -3.68 7.80
CA ARG A 23 2.38 -2.78 8.88
C ARG A 23 0.99 -3.10 9.43
N ILE A 24 0.21 -3.90 8.71
CA ILE A 24 -1.16 -4.25 9.06
C ILE A 24 -1.23 -5.75 9.38
N PRO A 25 -1.80 -6.15 10.53
CA PRO A 25 -2.08 -7.56 10.81
C PRO A 25 -2.94 -8.20 9.69
N GLY A 26 -2.71 -9.48 9.38
CA GLY A 26 -3.42 -10.14 8.27
C GLY A 26 -4.95 -10.10 8.35
N ALA A 27 -5.52 -10.17 9.57
CA ALA A 27 -6.96 -10.06 9.79
C ALA A 27 -7.52 -8.67 9.45
N ASP A 28 -6.74 -7.61 9.66
CA ASP A 28 -7.12 -6.24 9.34
C ASP A 28 -7.00 -5.98 7.82
N LEU A 29 -6.08 -6.64 7.13
CA LEU A 29 -5.95 -6.53 5.68
C LEU A 29 -7.15 -7.15 4.93
N ALA A 30 -7.63 -8.31 5.38
CA ALA A 30 -8.83 -8.92 4.80
C ALA A 30 -10.05 -8.00 4.95
N GLU A 31 -10.19 -7.33 6.10
CA GLU A 31 -11.26 -6.38 6.34
C GLU A 31 -11.12 -5.12 5.45
N ILE A 32 -9.90 -4.61 5.24
CA ILE A 32 -9.65 -3.51 4.29
C ILE A 32 -10.09 -3.90 2.88
N VAL A 33 -9.70 -5.07 2.40
CA VAL A 33 -10.08 -5.55 1.06
C VAL A 33 -11.59 -5.70 0.94
N ARG A 34 -12.24 -6.31 1.95
CA ARG A 34 -13.69 -6.47 1.99
C ARG A 34 -14.42 -5.13 1.95
N ARG A 35 -14.02 -4.17 2.80
CA ARG A 35 -14.63 -2.83 2.82
C ARG A 35 -14.39 -2.06 1.52
N ASN A 36 -13.19 -2.12 0.96
CA ASN A 36 -12.88 -1.46 -0.31
C ASN A 36 -13.72 -2.01 -1.48
N ALA A 37 -14.05 -3.31 -1.48
CA ALA A 37 -14.91 -3.91 -2.49
C ALA A 37 -16.39 -3.51 -2.33
N GLU A 38 -16.81 -3.18 -1.11
CA GLU A 38 -18.18 -2.71 -0.79
C GLU A 38 -18.34 -1.19 -0.94
N GLU A 39 -17.24 -0.44 -1.02
CA GLU A 39 -17.22 1.02 -1.11
C GLU A 39 -17.50 1.51 -2.55
N PRO A 40 -18.66 2.15 -2.80
CA PRO A 40 -19.02 2.65 -4.11
C PRO A 40 -18.21 3.86 -4.57
N ASP A 41 -17.62 4.63 -3.67
CA ASP A 41 -16.80 5.79 -4.02
C ASP A 41 -15.35 5.37 -4.31
N PRO A 42 -14.88 5.47 -5.58
CA PRO A 42 -13.53 5.07 -5.93
C PRO A 42 -12.43 5.95 -5.32
N SER A 43 -12.79 7.12 -4.78
CA SER A 43 -11.85 8.00 -4.06
C SER A 43 -11.64 7.58 -2.59
N ILE A 44 -12.50 6.70 -2.06
CA ILE A 44 -12.40 6.20 -0.69
C ILE A 44 -11.59 4.91 -0.67
N CYS A 45 -10.61 4.88 0.24
CA CYS A 45 -9.83 3.69 0.53
C CYS A 45 -9.74 3.50 2.04
N HIS A 46 -10.27 2.37 2.52
CA HIS A 46 -10.33 2.03 3.93
C HIS A 46 -8.98 1.65 4.54
N SER A 47 -7.89 1.62 3.76
CA SER A 47 -6.55 1.42 4.33
C SER A 47 -6.17 2.52 5.34
N LEU A 48 -6.71 3.74 5.14
CA LEU A 48 -6.54 4.88 6.03
C LEU A 48 -7.19 4.70 7.40
N ASP A 49 -8.16 3.78 7.52
CA ASP A 49 -8.83 3.48 8.79
C ASP A 49 -7.94 2.67 9.75
N PHE A 50 -6.90 2.03 9.22
CA PHE A 50 -6.03 1.09 9.98
C PHE A 50 -4.59 1.57 10.07
N VAL A 51 -4.11 2.31 9.06
CA VAL A 51 -2.75 2.84 9.05
C VAL A 51 -2.72 4.18 8.32
N ASP A 52 -1.75 5.03 8.64
CA ASP A 52 -1.44 6.22 7.85
C ASP A 52 -0.85 5.79 6.48
N ALA A 53 -1.73 5.42 5.56
CA ALA A 53 -1.37 4.93 4.24
C ALA A 53 -0.68 6.02 3.39
N ASN A 54 -0.92 7.30 3.67
CA ASN A 54 -0.15 8.40 3.07
C ASN A 54 1.32 8.34 3.49
N LYS A 55 1.59 8.13 4.78
CA LYS A 55 2.96 7.93 5.25
C LYS A 55 3.61 6.69 4.64
N VAL A 56 2.88 5.57 4.54
CA VAL A 56 3.38 4.33 3.91
C VAL A 56 3.82 4.58 2.47
N LEU A 57 2.97 5.21 1.66
CA LEU A 57 3.29 5.48 0.25
C LEU A 57 4.42 6.51 0.11
N ARG A 58 4.47 7.53 0.97
CA ARG A 58 5.58 8.50 1.00
C ARG A 58 6.92 7.85 1.24
N GLU A 59 6.98 6.87 2.14
CA GLU A 59 8.19 6.12 2.42
C GLU A 59 8.62 5.26 1.23
N VAL A 60 7.68 4.67 0.49
CA VAL A 60 7.96 3.96 -0.76
C VAL A 60 8.53 4.90 -1.83
N PHE A 61 7.95 6.08 -2.00
CA PHE A 61 8.51 7.10 -2.91
C PHE A 61 9.95 7.47 -2.52
N ALA A 62 10.22 7.66 -1.23
CA ALA A 62 11.56 7.98 -0.72
C ALA A 62 12.57 6.84 -0.99
N GLN A 63 12.16 5.57 -0.85
CA GLN A 63 12.99 4.41 -1.17
C GLN A 63 13.36 4.34 -2.66
N GLN A 64 12.50 4.87 -3.54
CA GLN A 64 12.76 5.02 -4.98
C GLN A 64 13.59 6.28 -5.31
N GLY A 65 14.02 7.02 -4.30
CA GLY A 65 14.77 8.27 -4.45
C GLY A 65 13.91 9.47 -4.86
N ILE A 66 12.59 9.37 -4.71
CA ILE A 66 11.64 10.46 -4.95
C ILE A 66 11.30 11.11 -3.61
N LEU A 67 11.82 12.33 -3.39
CA LEU A 67 11.60 13.07 -2.16
C LEU A 67 10.49 14.10 -2.36
N LEU A 68 9.35 13.89 -1.71
CA LEU A 68 8.21 14.80 -1.71
C LEU A 68 8.38 15.84 -0.59
N THR A 69 9.32 16.77 -0.77
CA THR A 69 9.70 17.76 0.26
C THR A 69 9.06 19.14 0.08
N GLY A 70 8.56 19.45 -1.11
CA GLY A 70 7.91 20.72 -1.44
C GLY A 70 6.65 20.53 -2.27
N GLU A 71 5.93 21.64 -2.44
CA GLU A 71 4.66 21.70 -3.17
C GLU A 71 4.83 21.31 -4.65
N ALA A 72 5.92 21.76 -5.27
CA ALA A 72 6.23 21.45 -6.67
C ALA A 72 6.49 19.95 -6.90
N GLU A 73 7.17 19.26 -5.98
CA GLU A 73 7.35 17.80 -6.08
C GLU A 73 6.03 17.07 -5.85
N ILE A 74 5.23 17.52 -4.88
CA ILE A 74 3.91 16.93 -4.63
C ILE A 74 3.03 17.05 -5.88
N GLU A 75 2.92 18.23 -6.48
CA GLU A 75 2.13 18.45 -7.70
C GLU A 75 2.64 17.59 -8.87
N ARG A 76 3.96 17.55 -9.06
CA ARG A 76 4.60 16.76 -10.12
C ARG A 76 4.30 15.27 -10.01
N TYR A 77 4.27 14.73 -8.79
CA TYR A 77 4.11 13.30 -8.53
C TYR A 77 2.70 12.90 -8.12
N SER A 78 1.77 13.84 -7.92
CA SER A 78 0.37 13.57 -7.54
C SER A 78 -0.30 12.56 -8.49
N PRO A 79 -0.19 12.68 -9.83
CA PRO A 79 -0.82 11.69 -10.72
C PRO A 79 -0.26 10.28 -10.54
N LEU A 80 1.07 10.17 -10.33
CA LEU A 80 1.74 8.89 -10.12
C LEU A 80 1.39 8.27 -8.76
N TRP A 81 1.21 9.12 -7.76
CA TRP A 81 0.74 8.74 -6.43
C TRP A 81 -0.66 8.15 -6.49
N ASP A 82 -1.59 8.89 -7.12
CA ASP A 82 -2.99 8.49 -7.24
C ASP A 82 -3.12 7.19 -8.06
N GLU A 83 -2.38 7.08 -9.17
CA GLU A 83 -2.37 5.88 -10.00
C GLU A 83 -1.83 4.66 -9.25
N ALA A 84 -0.73 4.81 -8.50
CA ALA A 84 -0.15 3.72 -7.72
C ALA A 84 -1.11 3.26 -6.60
N TRP A 85 -1.78 4.20 -5.94
CA TRP A 85 -2.76 3.89 -4.90
C TRP A 85 -3.96 3.14 -5.48
N TRP A 86 -4.51 3.65 -6.58
CA TRP A 86 -5.65 3.04 -7.25
C TRP A 86 -5.33 1.63 -7.73
N LEU A 87 -4.18 1.43 -8.38
CA LEU A 87 -3.72 0.10 -8.80
C LEU A 87 -3.59 -0.87 -7.63
N ALA A 88 -3.06 -0.42 -6.50
CA ALA A 88 -2.96 -1.24 -5.30
C ALA A 88 -4.34 -1.64 -4.78
N ARG A 89 -5.28 -0.69 -4.67
CA ARG A 89 -6.66 -0.95 -4.25
C ARG A 89 -7.38 -1.95 -5.17
N GLU A 90 -7.34 -1.72 -6.48
CA GLU A 90 -7.99 -2.58 -7.49
C GLU A 90 -7.45 -4.02 -7.47
N ASN A 91 -6.17 -4.19 -7.14
CA ASN A 91 -5.55 -5.51 -7.02
C ASN A 91 -5.62 -6.07 -5.59
N ALA A 92 -6.48 -5.52 -4.73
CA ALA A 92 -6.63 -5.94 -3.34
C ALA A 92 -5.28 -5.98 -2.57
N PHE A 93 -4.41 -5.01 -2.85
CA PHE A 93 -3.04 -4.90 -2.36
C PHE A 93 -2.19 -6.15 -2.64
N TRP A 94 -2.50 -6.93 -3.68
CA TRP A 94 -1.91 -8.26 -3.91
C TRP A 94 -1.88 -9.11 -2.63
N ALA A 95 -2.88 -8.93 -1.76
CA ALA A 95 -3.04 -9.75 -0.58
C ALA A 95 -3.29 -11.18 -1.05
N GLU A 96 -2.43 -12.11 -0.64
CA GLU A 96 -2.70 -13.53 -0.86
C GLU A 96 -4.04 -13.88 -0.19
N PRO A 97 -4.96 -14.56 -0.90
CA PRO A 97 -6.22 -15.00 -0.29
C PRO A 97 -5.90 -15.94 0.87
N ASP A 98 -6.24 -15.51 2.08
CA ASP A 98 -6.11 -16.25 3.34
C ASP A 98 -4.95 -17.27 3.36
N CYS A 99 -3.72 -16.78 3.57
CA CYS A 99 -2.71 -17.66 4.16
C CYS A 99 -2.96 -17.69 5.67
N PRO A 100 -3.48 -18.79 6.25
CA PRO A 100 -3.65 -18.90 7.68
C PRO A 100 -2.25 -18.94 8.29
N LYS A 101 -1.72 -17.79 8.71
CA LYS A 101 -0.58 -17.78 9.63
C LYS A 101 -1.10 -18.24 10.97
N SER A 102 -1.13 -19.56 11.13
CA SER A 102 -0.89 -20.32 12.35
C SER A 102 -0.73 -19.46 13.61
N ARG A 103 -1.86 -19.05 14.19
CA ARG A 103 -1.94 -18.82 15.65
C ARG A 103 -2.13 -20.18 16.30
N GLU A 104 -1.05 -20.96 16.42
CA GLU A 104 -0.98 -22.13 17.30
C GLU A 104 0.47 -22.65 17.34
N ALA A 105 1.35 -21.85 17.92
CA ALA A 105 2.57 -22.34 18.55
C ALA A 105 2.89 -21.35 19.66
N ASP A 106 2.42 -21.68 20.86
CA ASP A 106 3.00 -21.35 22.17
C ASP A 106 1.91 -21.27 23.23
N ASN A 107 1.51 -22.45 23.73
CA ASN A 107 1.25 -22.66 25.15
C ASN A 107 1.25 -24.17 25.43
N ALA A 108 2.46 -24.73 25.46
CA ALA A 108 2.74 -25.89 26.27
C ALA A 108 3.35 -25.38 27.59
N HIS A 109 2.53 -25.34 28.64
CA HIS A 109 2.97 -25.39 30.02
C HIS A 109 1.95 -26.16 30.86
#